data_AF-A0A7S1LT47-F1
#
_entry.id   AF-A0A7S1LT47-F1
#
_cell.length_a   1.000
_cell.length_b   1.000
_cell.length_c   1.000
_cell.angle_alpha   90.00
_cell.angle_beta   90.00
_cell.angle_gamma   90.00
#
_symmetry.space_group_name_H-M   'P 1'
#
loop_
_entity.id
_entity.type
_entity.pdbx_description
1 polymer ?
#
loop_
_entity_poly.entity_id
_entity_poly.type
_entity_poly.pdbx_seq_one_letter_code
_entity_poly.pdbx_strand_id
1 'polypeptide(L)'
;RAMTKDNRQLGKFTLAGIKKAPRGAAQVEVQMDVDQNGILHVKATDLDGGSSESVEIQNDKGRLTQDEIERMVEEASQMEEQDKETRERVQARVSLEQVAYDARTKARSDEYKAVMSEEDQKVVDEAASEVISWLDDNAEATKEELTEKLNELNGRVKKPLDDAKEKVKEGPAASDDDASEDAEEEQAEAEKPAEAEEEEEDDF
;
A
#
# COMPACT_ATOMS: atom_id res chain seq x y z
N ARG A 1 -11.50 12.47 -22.06
CA ARG A 1 -11.93 12.73 -20.66
C ARG A 1 -10.93 12.07 -19.72
N ALA A 2 -10.75 12.61 -18.52
CA ALA A 2 -9.68 12.18 -17.61
C ALA A 2 -10.08 10.99 -16.72
N MET A 3 -11.39 10.75 -16.55
CA MET A 3 -11.93 9.63 -15.80
C MET A 3 -12.07 8.39 -16.69
N THR A 4 -11.73 7.21 -16.16
CA THR A 4 -11.69 5.95 -16.91
C THR A 4 -13.08 5.45 -17.35
N LYS A 5 -14.15 5.88 -16.66
CA LYS A 5 -15.54 5.45 -16.94
C LYS A 5 -16.09 6.00 -18.26
N ASP A 6 -15.61 7.17 -18.67
CA ASP A 6 -16.07 7.85 -19.89
C ASP A 6 -15.19 7.54 -21.10
N ASN A 7 -14.15 6.72 -20.91
CA ASN A 7 -13.29 6.25 -21.99
C ASN A 7 -13.86 4.99 -22.61
N ARG A 8 -13.53 4.76 -23.89
CA ARG A 8 -13.87 3.52 -24.56
C ARG A 8 -13.00 2.37 -24.04
N GLN A 9 -13.63 1.35 -23.48
CA GLN A 9 -12.92 0.14 -23.08
C GLN A 9 -12.47 -0.65 -24.31
N LEU A 10 -11.16 -0.82 -24.46
CA LEU A 10 -10.55 -1.57 -25.57
C LEU A 10 -10.38 -3.06 -25.24
N GLY A 11 -10.17 -3.39 -23.97
CA GLY A 11 -9.98 -4.75 -23.49
C GLY A 11 -9.92 -4.81 -21.97
N LYS A 12 -10.04 -6.01 -21.41
CA LYS A 12 -9.81 -6.31 -19.99
C LYS A 12 -9.16 -7.67 -19.89
N PHE A 13 -8.07 -7.76 -19.16
CA PHE A 13 -7.39 -9.00 -18.82
C PHE A 13 -7.14 -9.04 -17.32
N THR A 14 -6.86 -10.23 -16.78
CA THR A 14 -6.63 -10.44 -15.35
C THR A 14 -5.29 -11.14 -15.17
N LEU A 15 -4.35 -10.50 -14.49
CA LEU A 15 -3.10 -11.14 -14.07
C LEU A 15 -3.40 -12.04 -12.86
N ALA A 16 -3.41 -13.34 -13.08
CA ALA A 16 -3.52 -14.34 -12.02
C ALA A 16 -2.14 -14.71 -11.45
N GLY A 17 -2.11 -15.35 -10.28
CA GLY A 17 -0.86 -15.89 -9.71
C GLY A 17 0.01 -14.88 -8.95
N ILE A 18 -0.49 -13.66 -8.70
CA ILE A 18 0.24 -12.66 -7.89
C ILE A 18 0.50 -13.23 -6.49
N LYS A 19 1.75 -13.17 -6.05
CA LYS A 19 2.15 -13.62 -4.71
C LYS A 19 1.40 -12.81 -3.66
N LYS A 20 0.87 -13.48 -2.63
CA LYS A 20 0.21 -12.77 -1.51
C LYS A 20 1.22 -11.84 -0.84
N ALA A 21 0.93 -10.54 -0.86
CA ALA A 21 1.75 -9.51 -0.26
C ALA A 21 0.87 -8.53 0.54
N PRO A 22 1.45 -7.81 1.51
CA PRO A 22 0.77 -6.68 2.16
C PRO A 22 0.27 -5.65 1.14
N ARG A 23 -0.78 -4.90 1.48
CA ARG A 23 -1.31 -3.84 0.61
C ARG A 23 -0.19 -2.84 0.28
N GLY A 24 -0.04 -2.51 -1.00
CA GLY A 24 0.96 -1.56 -1.49
C GLY A 24 2.37 -2.14 -1.68
N ALA A 25 2.62 -3.39 -1.27
CA ALA A 25 3.93 -4.02 -1.44
C ALA A 25 4.11 -4.68 -2.82
N ALA A 26 3.05 -5.25 -3.40
CA ALA A 26 3.12 -5.91 -4.71
C ALA A 26 3.47 -4.91 -5.82
N GLN A 27 4.52 -5.20 -6.57
CA GLN A 27 4.97 -4.37 -7.69
C GLN A 27 4.59 -5.02 -9.03
N VAL A 28 3.75 -4.32 -9.80
CA VAL A 28 3.34 -4.77 -11.14
C VAL A 28 3.86 -3.79 -12.18
N GLU A 29 4.66 -4.28 -13.12
CA GLU A 29 5.08 -3.54 -14.30
C GLU A 29 4.07 -3.76 -15.44
N VAL A 30 3.60 -2.66 -16.04
CA VAL A 30 2.73 -2.71 -17.21
C VAL A 30 3.46 -2.09 -18.40
N GLN A 31 3.72 -2.90 -19.42
CA GLN A 31 4.31 -2.48 -20.69
C GLN A 31 3.22 -2.38 -21.75
N MET A 32 3.19 -1.26 -22.47
CA MET A 32 2.21 -0.98 -23.52
C MET A 32 2.97 -0.57 -24.79
N ASP A 33 2.79 -1.33 -25.87
CA ASP A 33 3.43 -1.09 -27.16
C ASP A 33 2.39 -1.04 -28.29
N VAL A 34 2.58 -0.12 -29.24
CA VAL A 34 1.70 0.01 -30.40
C VAL A 34 2.51 -0.26 -31.66
N ASP A 35 2.12 -1.30 -32.40
CA ASP A 35 2.84 -1.68 -33.61
C ASP A 35 2.48 -0.82 -34.83
N GLN A 36 3.17 -1.07 -35.95
CA GLN A 36 2.94 -0.36 -37.22
C GLN A 36 1.55 -0.60 -37.82
N ASN A 37 0.86 -1.67 -37.41
CA ASN A 37 -0.50 -1.99 -37.83
C ASN A 37 -1.55 -1.34 -36.90
N GLY A 38 -1.11 -0.69 -35.82
CA GLY A 38 -1.98 -0.09 -34.81
C GLY A 38 -2.60 -1.12 -33.85
N ILE A 39 -1.99 -2.30 -33.72
CA ILE A 39 -2.34 -3.30 -32.70
C ILE A 39 -1.65 -2.90 -31.39
N LEU A 40 -2.42 -2.82 -30.32
CA LEU A 40 -1.91 -2.51 -28.98
C LEU A 40 -1.57 -3.80 -28.26
N HIS A 41 -0.30 -3.97 -27.92
CA HIS A 41 0.23 -5.03 -27.08
C HIS A 41 0.30 -4.54 -25.64
N VAL A 42 -0.42 -5.18 -24.72
CA VAL A 42 -0.36 -4.87 -23.29
C VAL A 42 0.15 -6.08 -22.53
N LYS A 43 1.23 -5.93 -21.79
CA LYS A 43 1.80 -6.97 -20.92
C LYS A 43 1.88 -6.47 -19.49
N ALA A 44 1.38 -7.26 -18.55
CA ALA A 44 1.57 -7.02 -17.12
C ALA A 44 2.47 -8.11 -16.52
N THR A 45 3.43 -7.72 -15.70
CA THR A 45 4.39 -8.61 -15.02
C THR A 45 4.43 -8.28 -13.54
N ASP A 46 4.20 -9.28 -12.68
CA ASP A 46 4.50 -9.20 -11.24
C ASP A 46 6.02 -9.33 -11.05
N LEU A 47 6.68 -8.28 -10.56
CA LEU A 47 8.13 -8.23 -10.43
C LEU A 47 8.66 -9.17 -9.34
N ASP A 48 7.84 -9.48 -8.33
CA ASP A 48 8.22 -10.34 -7.20
C ASP A 48 7.87 -11.81 -7.47
N GLY A 49 6.71 -12.05 -8.09
CA GLY A 49 6.18 -13.37 -8.35
C GLY A 49 6.58 -13.97 -9.70
N GLY A 50 7.08 -13.15 -10.63
CA GLY A 50 7.45 -13.57 -12.00
C GLY A 50 6.28 -13.97 -12.90
N SER A 51 5.04 -13.92 -12.39
CA SER A 51 3.83 -14.16 -13.17
C SER A 51 3.64 -13.04 -14.18
N SER A 52 3.33 -13.38 -15.42
CA SER A 52 3.02 -12.38 -16.46
C SER A 52 1.84 -12.82 -17.30
N GLU A 53 1.09 -11.83 -17.79
CA GLU A 53 -0.06 -12.01 -18.68
C GLU A 53 -0.02 -10.94 -19.76
N SER A 54 -0.42 -11.27 -20.98
CA SER A 54 -0.41 -10.34 -22.10
C SER A 54 -1.66 -10.45 -22.96
N VAL A 55 -2.12 -9.32 -23.48
CA VAL A 55 -3.24 -9.25 -24.41
C VAL A 55 -2.87 -8.40 -25.63
N GLU A 56 -3.29 -8.87 -26.80
CA GLU A 56 -3.22 -8.12 -28.04
C GLU A 56 -4.61 -7.56 -28.34
N ILE A 57 -4.68 -6.24 -28.57
CA ILE A 57 -5.91 -5.55 -28.90
C ILE A 57 -5.83 -5.10 -30.35
N GLN A 58 -6.56 -5.80 -31.20
CA GLN A 58 -6.66 -5.52 -32.63
C GLN A 58 -7.67 -4.40 -32.89
N ASN A 59 -7.34 -3.51 -33.83
CA ASN A 59 -8.02 -2.24 -34.07
C ASN A 59 -9.13 -2.34 -35.14
N ASP A 60 -9.82 -3.48 -35.19
CA ASP A 60 -10.61 -3.85 -36.37
C ASP A 60 -12.12 -3.62 -36.17
N LYS A 61 -12.58 -3.51 -34.92
CA LYS A 61 -13.99 -3.35 -34.59
C LYS A 61 -14.31 -1.93 -34.12
N GLY A 62 -14.82 -1.12 -35.03
CA GLY A 62 -15.50 0.14 -34.73
C GLY A 62 -14.56 1.31 -34.49
N ARG A 63 -13.55 1.51 -35.32
CA ARG A 63 -12.66 2.68 -35.26
C ARG A 63 -13.47 3.98 -35.18
N LEU A 64 -13.07 4.90 -34.30
CA LEU A 64 -13.69 6.22 -34.22
C LEU A 64 -13.46 6.95 -35.55
N THR A 65 -14.52 7.54 -36.07
CA THR A 65 -14.41 8.48 -37.19
C THR A 65 -13.70 9.75 -36.76
N GLN A 66 -13.17 10.53 -37.71
CA GLN A 66 -12.50 11.79 -37.40
C GLN A 66 -13.44 12.75 -36.65
N ASP A 67 -14.70 12.83 -37.08
CA ASP A 67 -15.73 13.65 -36.43
C ASP A 67 -16.00 13.19 -34.98
N GLU A 68 -16.00 11.88 -34.71
CA GLU A 68 -16.14 11.35 -33.35
C GLU A 68 -14.92 11.65 -32.47
N ILE A 69 -13.71 11.60 -33.05
CA ILE A 69 -12.47 11.98 -32.34
C ILE A 69 -12.53 13.45 -31.95
N GLU A 70 -12.89 14.33 -32.88
CA GLU A 70 -12.99 15.76 -32.66
C GLU A 70 -14.04 16.09 -31.60
N ARG A 71 -15.22 15.45 -31.67
CA ARG A 71 -16.26 15.58 -30.64
C ARG A 71 -15.75 15.13 -29.26
N MET A 72 -15.04 14.00 -29.18
CA MET A 72 -14.49 13.51 -27.91
C MET A 72 -13.43 14.44 -27.32
N VAL A 73 -12.61 15.08 -28.15
CA VAL A 73 -11.62 16.07 -27.72
C VAL A 73 -12.31 17.32 -27.20
N GLU A 74 -13.33 17.82 -27.91
CA GLU A 74 -14.10 18.99 -27.49
C GLU A 74 -14.83 18.74 -26.17
N GLU A 75 -15.53 17.60 -26.05
CA GLU A 75 -16.18 17.18 -24.80
C GLU A 75 -15.18 17.02 -23.66
N ALA A 76 -13.98 16.51 -23.93
CA ALA A 76 -12.94 16.38 -22.91
C ALA A 76 -12.46 17.75 -22.39
N SER A 77 -12.37 18.75 -23.25
CA SER A 77 -12.00 20.11 -22.85
C SER A 77 -13.11 20.78 -22.05
N GLN A 78 -14.37 20.62 -22.43
CA GLN A 78 -15.50 21.20 -21.69
C GLN A 78 -15.68 20.58 -20.30
N MET A 79 -15.32 19.31 -20.14
CA MET A 79 -15.46 18.56 -18.88
C MET A 79 -14.20 18.57 -18.03
N GLU A 80 -13.13 19.25 -18.46
CA GLU A 80 -11.83 19.21 -17.78
C GLU A 80 -11.92 19.65 -16.31
N GLU A 81 -12.67 20.72 -16.02
CA GLU A 81 -12.83 21.24 -14.67
C GLU A 81 -13.60 20.25 -13.76
N GLN A 82 -14.68 19.67 -14.27
CA GLN A 82 -15.46 18.67 -13.54
C GLN A 82 -14.69 17.36 -13.33
N ASP A 83 -13.92 16.93 -14.33
CA ASP A 83 -13.01 15.78 -14.25
C ASP A 83 -11.92 16.02 -13.20
N LYS A 84 -11.41 17.26 -13.12
CA LYS A 84 -10.42 17.66 -12.11
C LYS A 84 -11.01 17.60 -10.71
N GLU A 85 -12.19 18.19 -10.49
CA GLU A 85 -12.87 18.12 -9.19
C GLU A 85 -13.13 16.67 -8.76
N THR A 86 -13.62 15.86 -9.69
CA THR A 86 -13.87 14.43 -9.45
C THR A 86 -12.57 13.68 -9.11
N ARG A 87 -11.49 13.95 -9.84
CA ARG A 87 -10.17 13.37 -9.56
C ARG A 87 -9.67 13.76 -8.18
N GLU A 88 -9.77 15.04 -7.81
CA GLU A 88 -9.34 15.53 -6.50
C GLU A 88 -10.13 14.89 -5.36
N ARG A 89 -11.44 14.71 -5.52
CA ARG A 89 -12.29 14.00 -4.56
C ARG A 89 -11.88 12.54 -4.41
N VAL A 90 -11.67 11.83 -5.53
CA VAL A 90 -11.22 10.43 -5.50
C VAL A 90 -9.84 10.32 -4.84
N GLN A 91 -8.92 11.24 -5.13
CA GLN A 91 -7.61 11.27 -4.50
C GLN A 91 -7.70 11.52 -3.00
N ALA A 92 -8.57 12.43 -2.54
CA ALA A 92 -8.82 12.66 -1.12
C ALA A 92 -9.37 11.40 -0.44
N ARG A 93 -10.29 10.68 -1.09
CA ARG A 93 -10.83 9.41 -0.60
C ARG A 93 -9.73 8.34 -0.46
N VAL A 94 -8.94 8.15 -1.51
CA VAL A 94 -7.83 7.18 -1.49
C VAL A 94 -6.80 7.54 -0.43
N SER A 95 -6.48 8.82 -0.26
CA SER A 95 -5.56 9.29 0.79
C SER A 95 -6.10 9.00 2.19
N LEU A 96 -7.39 9.25 2.43
CA LEU A 96 -8.03 8.96 3.72
C LEU A 96 -8.03 7.46 4.02
N GLU A 97 -8.44 6.65 3.04
CA GLU A 97 -8.43 5.20 3.14
C GLU A 97 -7.02 4.67 3.46
N GLN A 98 -6.01 5.15 2.73
CA GLN A 98 -4.62 4.76 2.92
C GLN A 98 -4.14 5.08 4.35
N VAL A 99 -4.39 6.30 4.84
CA VAL A 99 -3.97 6.70 6.19
C VAL A 99 -4.67 5.86 7.26
N ALA A 100 -5.96 5.56 7.11
CA ALA A 100 -6.69 4.71 8.05
C ALA A 100 -6.11 3.29 8.11
N TYR A 101 -5.85 2.67 6.96
CA TYR A 101 -5.25 1.34 6.92
C TYR A 101 -3.81 1.33 7.44
N ASP A 102 -3.01 2.34 7.12
CA ASP A 102 -1.62 2.45 7.60
C ASP A 102 -1.57 2.64 9.12
N ALA A 103 -2.43 3.49 9.67
CA ALA A 103 -2.55 3.69 11.12
C ALA A 103 -2.94 2.39 11.83
N ARG A 104 -3.96 1.68 11.31
CA ARG A 104 -4.40 0.40 11.85
C ARG A 104 -3.32 -0.68 11.78
N THR A 105 -2.61 -0.74 10.66
CA THR A 105 -1.55 -1.74 10.44
C THR A 105 -0.38 -1.49 11.38
N LYS A 106 0.03 -0.22 11.54
CA LYS A 106 1.10 0.15 12.48
C LYS A 106 0.71 -0.17 13.92
N ALA A 107 -0.46 0.26 14.39
CA ALA A 107 -0.89 -0.03 15.76
C ALA A 107 -0.98 -1.54 16.07
N ARG A 108 -1.19 -2.37 15.04
CA ARG A 108 -1.27 -3.83 15.18
C ARG A 108 0.06 -4.55 14.99
N SER A 109 1.15 -3.88 14.62
CA SER A 109 2.47 -4.50 14.45
C SER A 109 3.12 -4.81 15.79
N ASP A 110 3.95 -5.85 15.85
CA ASP A 110 4.57 -6.29 17.10
C ASP A 110 5.50 -5.21 17.69
N GLU A 111 6.19 -4.47 16.82
CA GLU A 111 7.06 -3.35 17.20
C GLU A 111 6.29 -2.23 17.94
N TYR A 112 5.13 -1.84 17.41
CA TYR A 112 4.33 -0.77 18.01
C TYR A 112 3.55 -1.28 19.22
N LYS A 113 3.07 -2.53 19.20
CA LYS A 113 2.41 -3.15 20.35
C LYS A 113 3.29 -3.21 21.59
N ALA A 114 4.60 -3.41 21.41
CA ALA A 114 5.56 -3.47 22.51
C ALA A 114 5.76 -2.12 23.22
N VAL A 115 5.50 -0.99 22.55
CA VAL A 115 5.79 0.35 23.06
C VAL A 115 4.55 1.24 23.27
N MET A 116 3.42 0.87 22.66
CA MET A 116 2.14 1.56 22.81
C MET A 116 1.35 0.98 23.98
N SER A 117 0.66 1.85 24.72
CA SER A 117 -0.32 1.41 25.71
C SER A 117 -1.51 0.70 25.03
N GLU A 118 -2.18 -0.22 25.73
CA GLU A 118 -3.40 -0.86 25.22
C GLU A 118 -4.50 0.17 24.91
N GLU A 119 -4.55 1.26 25.68
CA GLU A 119 -5.46 2.38 25.45
C GLU A 119 -5.18 3.08 24.12
N ASP A 120 -3.93 3.46 23.86
CA ASP A 120 -3.53 4.11 22.62
C ASP A 120 -3.74 3.21 21.39
N GLN A 121 -3.44 1.91 21.53
CA GLN A 121 -3.69 0.92 20.47
C GLN A 121 -5.17 0.86 20.13
N LYS A 122 -6.02 0.81 21.16
CA LYS A 122 -7.48 0.77 20.99
C LYS A 122 -8.00 2.06 20.36
N VAL A 123 -7.52 3.23 20.78
CA VAL A 123 -7.91 4.52 20.18
C VAL A 123 -7.56 4.55 18.69
N VAL A 124 -6.37 4.10 18.30
CA VAL A 124 -5.96 4.07 16.88
C VAL A 124 -6.80 3.07 16.09
N ASP A 125 -7.05 1.87 16.63
CA ASP A 125 -7.81 0.83 15.95
C ASP A 125 -9.29 1.22 15.75
N GLU A 126 -9.91 1.81 16.77
CA GLU A 126 -11.27 2.31 16.72
C GLU A 126 -11.40 3.48 15.75
N ALA A 127 -10.51 4.47 15.82
CA ALA A 127 -10.54 5.62 14.92
C ALA A 127 -10.35 5.23 13.45
N ALA A 128 -9.42 4.31 13.17
CA ALA A 128 -9.22 3.80 11.82
C ALA A 128 -10.42 2.99 11.32
N SER A 129 -11.01 2.15 12.18
CA SER A 129 -12.17 1.33 11.81
C SER A 129 -13.43 2.17 11.60
N GLU A 130 -13.63 3.23 12.40
CA GLU A 130 -14.71 4.20 12.23
C GLU A 130 -14.63 4.88 10.86
N VAL A 131 -13.43 5.34 10.46
CA VAL A 131 -13.21 5.97 9.15
C VAL A 131 -13.43 4.99 8.00
N ILE A 132 -12.95 3.75 8.11
CA ILE A 132 -13.15 2.73 7.07
C ILE A 132 -14.65 2.45 6.88
N SER A 133 -15.40 2.26 7.97
CA SER A 133 -16.85 2.06 7.91
C SER A 133 -17.56 3.29 7.34
N TRP A 134 -17.17 4.49 7.76
CA TRP A 134 -17.76 5.72 7.26
C TRP A 134 -17.50 5.90 5.75
N LEU A 135 -16.32 5.54 5.25
CA LEU A 135 -16.01 5.58 3.83
C LEU A 135 -16.91 4.65 2.99
N ASP A 136 -17.26 3.48 3.53
CA ASP A 136 -18.15 2.53 2.88
C ASP A 136 -19.59 3.06 2.80
N ASP A 137 -20.07 3.70 3.87
CA ASP A 137 -21.42 4.29 3.94
C ASP A 137 -21.53 5.62 3.16
N ASN A 138 -20.43 6.33 2.95
CA ASN A 138 -20.39 7.66 2.33
C ASN A 138 -19.59 7.63 1.01
N ALA A 139 -20.07 6.81 0.06
CA ALA A 139 -19.46 6.66 -1.28
C ALA A 139 -19.32 7.99 -2.05
N GLU A 140 -20.27 8.90 -1.85
CA GLU A 140 -20.40 10.19 -2.55
C GLU A 140 -19.92 11.39 -1.72
N ALA A 141 -19.23 11.17 -0.60
CA ALA A 141 -18.68 12.24 0.23
C ALA A 141 -17.89 13.27 -0.59
N THR A 142 -18.04 14.54 -0.23
CA THR A 142 -17.35 15.67 -0.87
C THR A 142 -15.88 15.70 -0.46
N LYS A 143 -15.08 16.48 -1.18
CA LYS A 143 -13.66 16.66 -0.87
C LYS A 143 -13.46 17.27 0.52
N GLU A 144 -14.33 18.18 0.91
CA GLU A 144 -14.32 18.85 2.20
C GLU A 144 -14.58 17.86 3.33
N GLU A 145 -15.63 17.03 3.21
CA GLU A 145 -15.97 15.99 4.20
C GLU A 145 -14.83 14.96 4.35
N LEU A 146 -14.23 14.55 3.23
CA LEU A 146 -13.09 13.63 3.22
C LEU A 146 -11.86 14.25 3.91
N THR A 147 -11.63 15.54 3.69
CA THR A 147 -10.52 16.27 4.31
C THR A 147 -10.75 16.50 5.80
N GLU A 148 -11.98 16.79 6.21
CA GLU A 148 -12.37 16.90 7.61
C GLU A 148 -12.16 15.57 8.33
N LYS A 149 -12.65 14.47 7.77
CA LYS A 149 -12.43 13.12 8.32
C LYS A 149 -10.95 12.75 8.40
N LEU A 150 -10.15 13.16 7.41
CA LEU A 150 -8.70 12.98 7.45
C LEU A 150 -8.06 13.76 8.61
N ASN A 151 -8.48 15.00 8.85
CA ASN A 151 -7.97 15.81 9.95
C ASN A 151 -8.40 15.24 11.31
N GLU A 152 -9.65 14.78 11.45
CA GLU A 152 -10.14 14.10 12.65
C GLU A 152 -9.34 12.83 12.95
N LEU A 153 -9.13 11.98 11.93
CA LEU A 153 -8.33 10.77 12.05
C LEU A 153 -6.91 11.11 12.50
N ASN A 154 -6.25 12.04 11.80
CA ASN A 154 -4.90 12.49 12.16
C ASN A 154 -4.83 13.06 13.58
N GLY A 155 -5.84 13.82 14.01
CA GLY A 155 -5.90 14.36 15.37
C GLY A 155 -5.93 13.28 16.45
N ARG A 156 -6.56 12.13 16.17
CA ARG A 156 -6.64 10.99 17.09
C ARG A 156 -5.42 10.09 17.03
N VAL A 157 -4.88 9.82 15.84
CA VAL A 157 -3.85 8.77 15.66
C VAL A 157 -2.42 9.29 15.64
N LYS A 158 -2.20 10.57 15.31
CA LYS A 158 -0.85 11.08 15.05
C LYS A 158 0.03 11.05 16.29
N LYS A 159 -0.45 11.60 17.41
CA LYS A 159 0.30 11.61 18.68
C LYS A 159 0.69 10.19 19.15
N PRO A 160 -0.25 9.25 19.33
CA PRO A 160 0.11 7.90 19.80
C PRO A 160 1.04 7.16 18.83
N LEU A 161 0.90 7.36 17.51
CA LEU A 161 1.80 6.75 16.53
C LEU A 161 3.20 7.40 16.49
N ASP A 162 3.29 8.72 16.65
CA ASP A 162 4.58 9.43 16.67
C ASP A 162 5.35 9.11 17.96
N ASP A 163 4.68 9.11 19.12
CA ASP A 163 5.27 8.73 20.41
C ASP A 163 5.78 7.27 20.38
N ALA A 164 5.01 6.37 19.76
CA ALA A 164 5.43 4.99 19.56
C ALA A 164 6.63 4.87 18.62
N LYS A 165 6.63 5.62 17.52
CA LYS A 165 7.71 5.61 16.53
C LYS A 165 9.04 6.08 17.11
N GLU A 166 9.02 7.03 18.04
CA GLU A 166 10.22 7.47 18.77
C GLU A 166 10.77 6.33 19.63
N LYS A 167 9.90 5.68 20.43
CA LYS A 167 10.27 4.53 21.26
C LYS A 167 10.76 3.31 20.47
N VAL A 168 10.20 3.05 19.29
CA VAL A 168 10.69 1.97 18.39
C VAL A 168 12.09 2.28 17.86
N LYS A 169 12.39 3.55 17.55
CA LYS A 169 13.70 3.96 17.03
C LYS A 169 14.82 3.91 18.07
N GLU A 170 14.49 4.12 19.34
CA GLU A 170 15.48 4.08 20.42
C GLU A 170 15.90 2.66 20.81
N GLY A 171 15.21 1.62 20.28
CA GLY A 171 15.43 0.23 20.68
C GLY A 171 15.10 0.02 22.16
N PRO A 172 15.02 -1.23 22.65
CA PRO A 172 14.84 -1.44 24.08
C PRO A 172 16.08 -0.90 24.79
N ALA A 173 15.93 0.23 25.49
CA ALA A 173 16.87 0.58 26.54
C ALA A 173 16.88 -0.61 27.51
N ALA A 174 18.01 -1.33 27.53
CA ALA A 174 18.31 -2.23 28.62
C ALA A 174 18.21 -1.42 29.91
N SER A 175 17.13 -1.60 30.66
CA SER A 175 17.07 -1.20 32.05
C SER A 175 17.75 -2.30 32.85
N ASP A 176 19.06 -2.13 33.05
CA ASP A 176 19.74 -2.58 34.26
C ASP A 176 19.10 -1.90 35.50
N ASP A 177 19.31 -2.55 36.65
CA ASP A 177 18.95 -2.21 38.04
C ASP A 177 17.54 -2.62 38.56
N ASP A 178 17.47 -3.73 39.30
CA ASP A 178 17.78 -3.66 40.74
C ASP A 178 18.11 -5.05 41.34
N ALA A 179 19.12 -5.05 42.20
CA ALA A 179 19.74 -6.20 42.82
C ALA A 179 18.93 -6.77 44.00
N SER A 180 18.90 -8.10 44.12
CA SER A 180 18.83 -8.76 45.42
C SER A 180 19.83 -9.92 45.46
N GLU A 181 20.92 -9.71 46.21
CA GLU A 181 21.77 -10.79 46.74
C GLU A 181 20.92 -11.66 47.68
N ASP A 182 20.91 -12.99 47.48
CA ASP A 182 21.41 -13.95 48.48
C ASP A 182 21.52 -15.38 47.90
N ALA A 183 22.75 -15.91 47.98
CA ALA A 183 23.27 -17.27 48.11
C ALA A 183 22.44 -18.52 47.69
N GLU A 184 23.00 -19.41 46.86
CA GLU A 184 23.81 -20.58 47.28
C GLU A 184 24.26 -21.42 46.06
N GLU A 185 25.33 -22.17 46.28
CA GLU A 185 26.13 -22.98 45.34
C GLU A 185 25.37 -24.06 44.54
N GLU A 186 25.77 -24.31 43.29
CA GLU A 186 26.42 -25.60 42.95
C GLU A 186 27.19 -25.54 41.63
N GLN A 187 28.32 -26.24 41.61
CA GLN A 187 29.35 -26.30 40.58
C GLN A 187 29.04 -27.36 39.50
N ALA A 188 29.68 -27.22 38.32
CA ALA A 188 30.39 -28.27 37.55
C ALA A 188 30.23 -28.07 36.02
N GLU A 189 31.31 -27.65 35.36
CA GLU A 189 32.07 -28.40 34.32
C GLU A 189 31.59 -28.11 32.89
N ALA A 190 32.29 -27.26 32.13
CA ALA A 190 33.50 -27.55 31.34
C ALA A 190 33.26 -28.50 30.14
N GLU A 191 33.20 -27.95 28.92
CA GLU A 191 34.17 -28.24 27.85
C GLU A 191 34.00 -27.28 26.66
N LYS A 192 35.13 -26.78 26.15
CA LYS A 192 35.29 -26.05 24.88
C LYS A 192 35.66 -27.06 23.75
N PRO A 193 36.12 -26.61 22.58
CA PRO A 193 35.36 -26.25 21.39
C PRO A 193 35.62 -27.25 20.25
N ALA A 194 34.89 -27.18 19.13
CA ALA A 194 35.33 -27.82 17.90
C ALA A 194 35.35 -26.79 16.78
N GLU A 195 36.55 -26.62 16.24
CA GLU A 195 36.96 -25.77 15.14
C GLU A 195 36.19 -26.07 13.84
N ALA A 196 36.04 -25.02 13.06
CA ALA A 196 35.74 -25.08 11.65
C ALA A 196 36.95 -25.63 10.90
N GLU A 197 36.73 -26.62 10.03
CA GLU A 197 37.59 -26.83 8.87
C GLU A 197 36.87 -26.29 7.63
N GLU A 198 37.57 -25.39 6.97
CA GLU A 198 37.37 -24.96 5.59
C GLU A 198 37.52 -26.17 4.66
N GLU A 199 36.64 -26.30 3.67
CA GLU A 199 37.00 -26.91 2.40
C GLU A 199 36.88 -25.82 1.31
N GLU A 200 38.05 -25.42 0.82
CA GLU A 200 38.26 -24.90 -0.54
C GLU A 200 37.98 -25.99 -1.59
N GLU A 201 38.07 -25.58 -2.87
CA GLU A 201 38.09 -26.38 -4.11
C GLU A 201 36.68 -26.61 -4.73
N ASP A 202 36.44 -26.39 -6.03
CA ASP A 202 37.28 -26.01 -7.15
C ASP A 202 36.42 -25.73 -8.40
N ASP A 203 37.02 -25.01 -9.36
CA ASP A 203 36.84 -25.09 -10.83
C ASP A 203 35.44 -25.16 -11.48
N PHE A 204 35.04 -24.09 -12.19
CA PHE A 204 35.21 -23.92 -13.66
C PHE A 204 34.27 -22.83 -14.22
#